data_AF-A0A0V7YXT9-F1
#
_entry.id   AF-A0A0V7YXT9-F1
#
_cell.length_a   1.000
_cell.length_b   1.000
_cell.length_c   1.000
_cell.angle_alpha   90.00
_cell.angle_beta   90.00
_cell.angle_gamma   90.00
#
_symmetry.space_group_name_H-M   'P 1'
#
loop_
_entity.id
_entity.type
_entity.pdbx_description
1 polymer ?
#
loop_
_entity_poly.entity_id
_entity_poly.type
_entity_poly.pdbx_seq_one_letter_code
_entity_poly.pdbx_strand_id
1 'polypeptide(L)'
;MTDTKTDLHDAAGTVWAVFGHRFALDGAGGRILADLGPKGAAGITLAVGDRVSMRGTQKPSEIKVASLTLADGSTRTIDWPEKDAPKKDGPRKDGPDHPPADPALAVRAAEAAGYTVAGVPARKPKHFELRGAKDDAEHELHIALDGQIRKTKRLAAA
;
A
#
# COMPACT_ATOMS: atom_id res chain seq x y z
N MET A 1 -5.15 -13.06 -19.58
CA MET A 1 -6.09 -12.02 -19.10
C MET A 1 -6.84 -12.61 -17.92
N THR A 2 -6.39 -12.34 -16.70
CA THR A 2 -7.13 -12.75 -15.49
C THR A 2 -8.21 -11.71 -15.23
N ASP A 3 -9.45 -12.14 -15.45
CA ASP A 3 -10.65 -11.45 -15.01
C ASP A 3 -10.51 -11.21 -13.50
N THR A 4 -10.31 -9.95 -13.08
CA THR A 4 -10.29 -9.58 -11.67
C THR A 4 -11.72 -9.66 -11.18
N LYS A 5 -12.19 -10.86 -10.88
CA LYS A 5 -13.44 -11.04 -10.16
C LYS A 5 -13.23 -10.40 -8.80
N THR A 6 -13.84 -9.24 -8.60
CA THR A 6 -13.92 -8.62 -7.28
C THR A 6 -14.69 -9.61 -6.41
N ASP A 7 -13.97 -10.32 -5.53
CA ASP A 7 -14.56 -11.26 -4.59
C ASP A 7 -15.35 -10.45 -3.55
N LEU A 8 -16.58 -10.10 -3.91
CA LEU A 8 -17.53 -9.43 -3.05
C LEU A 8 -17.95 -10.42 -1.95
N HIS A 9 -17.93 -9.94 -0.71
CA HIS A 9 -18.23 -10.72 0.47
C HIS A 9 -19.25 -9.98 1.32
N ASP A 10 -20.32 -10.68 1.69
CA ASP A 10 -21.32 -10.23 2.66
C ASP A 10 -21.16 -11.06 3.94
N ALA A 11 -21.16 -10.41 5.10
CA ALA A 11 -21.08 -11.08 6.39
C ALA A 11 -21.93 -10.36 7.44
N ALA A 12 -22.45 -11.12 8.39
CA ALA A 12 -23.12 -10.60 9.58
C ALA A 12 -22.68 -11.40 10.81
N GLY A 13 -22.60 -10.74 11.95
CA GLY A 13 -22.10 -11.36 13.17
C GLY A 13 -21.98 -10.40 14.33
N THR A 14 -21.25 -10.82 15.35
CA THR A 14 -20.97 -10.02 16.55
C THR A 14 -19.53 -9.56 16.52
N VAL A 15 -19.29 -8.28 16.81
CA VAL A 15 -17.95 -7.72 16.92
C VAL A 15 -17.24 -8.40 18.09
N TRP A 16 -16.17 -9.13 17.79
CA TRP A 16 -15.37 -9.87 18.78
C TRP A 16 -14.21 -9.04 19.33
N ALA A 17 -13.60 -8.22 18.48
CA ALA A 17 -12.49 -7.33 18.86
C ALA A 17 -12.44 -6.10 17.94
N VAL A 18 -11.91 -4.98 18.45
CA VAL A 18 -11.72 -3.74 17.71
C VAL A 18 -10.25 -3.31 17.79
N PHE A 19 -9.66 -2.94 16.66
CA PHE A 19 -8.24 -2.59 16.48
C PHE A 19 -8.12 -1.30 15.66
N GLY A 20 -8.33 -0.15 16.31
CA GLY A 20 -8.34 1.14 15.61
C GLY A 20 -9.42 1.18 14.53
N HIS A 21 -9.02 1.19 13.26
CA HIS A 21 -9.93 1.23 12.10
C HIS A 21 -10.31 -0.15 11.55
N ARG A 22 -9.95 -1.22 12.27
CA ARG A 22 -10.31 -2.61 11.96
C ARG A 22 -11.11 -3.22 13.09
N PHE A 23 -11.87 -4.25 12.78
CA PHE A 23 -12.55 -5.06 13.78
C PHE A 23 -12.63 -6.51 13.33
N ALA A 24 -12.68 -7.43 14.28
CA ALA A 24 -12.94 -8.84 14.02
C ALA A 24 -14.42 -9.13 14.23
N LEU A 25 -15.06 -9.76 13.25
CA LEU A 25 -16.45 -10.18 13.30
C LEU A 25 -16.50 -11.68 13.52
N ASP A 26 -17.24 -12.14 14.53
CA ASP A 26 -17.57 -13.55 14.74
C ASP A 26 -18.92 -13.84 14.10
N GLY A 27 -18.91 -14.52 12.95
CA GLY A 27 -20.08 -14.81 12.11
C GLY A 27 -20.21 -16.29 11.78
N ALA A 28 -21.18 -16.64 10.92
CA ALA A 28 -21.47 -18.03 10.59
C ALA A 28 -20.29 -18.80 9.95
N GLY A 29 -19.41 -18.08 9.24
CA GLY A 29 -18.19 -18.64 8.64
C GLY A 29 -16.96 -18.63 9.55
N GLY A 30 -17.14 -18.32 10.84
CA GLY A 30 -16.06 -18.11 11.80
C GLY A 30 -15.62 -16.64 11.87
N ARG A 31 -14.43 -16.44 12.44
CA ARG A 31 -13.90 -15.10 12.70
C ARG A 31 -13.20 -14.53 11.46
N ILE A 32 -13.62 -13.33 11.07
CA ILE A 32 -13.05 -12.61 9.92
C ILE A 32 -12.58 -11.22 10.36
N LEU A 33 -11.50 -10.75 9.76
CA LEU A 33 -10.99 -9.40 9.98
C LEU A 33 -11.59 -8.45 8.94
N ALA A 34 -12.15 -7.34 9.40
CA ALA A 34 -12.74 -6.29 8.59
C ALA A 34 -11.95 -4.98 8.78
N ASP A 35 -11.71 -4.29 7.69
CA ASP A 35 -10.99 -3.02 7.66
C ASP A 35 -11.93 -1.94 7.09
N LEU A 36 -12.06 -0.81 7.81
CA LEU A 36 -12.83 0.38 7.42
C LEU A 36 -11.94 1.49 6.84
N GLY A 37 -10.62 1.37 7.00
CA GLY A 37 -9.65 2.40 6.72
C GLY A 37 -9.72 3.55 7.75
N PRO A 38 -8.61 4.29 7.95
CA PRO A 38 -8.58 5.37 8.95
C PRO A 38 -9.67 6.43 8.76
N LYS A 39 -10.01 6.74 7.50
CA LYS A 39 -11.07 7.71 7.17
C LYS A 39 -12.47 7.13 7.33
N GLY A 40 -12.69 5.89 6.87
CA GLY A 40 -13.99 5.24 6.96
C GLY A 40 -14.42 4.91 8.38
N ALA A 41 -13.45 4.69 9.28
CA ALA A 41 -13.72 4.54 10.71
C ALA A 41 -14.05 5.86 11.42
N ALA A 42 -13.80 7.02 10.81
CA ALA A 42 -14.06 8.30 11.46
C ALA A 42 -15.56 8.49 11.69
N GLY A 43 -15.95 8.72 12.95
CA GLY A 43 -17.35 8.89 13.34
C GLY A 43 -18.14 7.58 13.45
N ILE A 44 -17.48 6.43 13.32
CA ILE A 44 -18.06 5.12 13.62
C ILE A 44 -17.53 4.64 14.96
N THR A 45 -18.41 4.45 15.92
CA THR A 45 -18.09 3.82 17.21
C THR A 45 -18.54 2.37 17.15
N LEU A 46 -17.59 1.44 17.15
CA LEU A 46 -17.85 0.01 17.29
C LEU A 46 -17.38 -0.46 18.67
N ALA A 47 -18.19 -1.28 19.32
CA ALA A 47 -17.87 -1.93 20.57
C ALA A 47 -17.88 -3.46 20.41
N VAL A 48 -17.09 -4.14 21.25
CA VAL A 48 -17.18 -5.60 21.37
C VAL A 48 -18.58 -5.95 21.86
N GLY A 49 -19.22 -6.92 21.19
CA GLY A 49 -20.61 -7.32 21.44
C GLY A 49 -21.63 -6.72 20.46
N ASP A 50 -21.29 -5.68 19.70
CA ASP A 50 -22.20 -5.10 18.71
C ASP A 50 -22.55 -6.12 17.63
N ARG A 51 -23.83 -6.19 17.26
CA ARG A 51 -24.27 -6.98 16.10
C ARG A 51 -24.27 -6.08 14.87
N VAL A 52 -23.52 -6.49 13.85
CA VAL A 52 -23.35 -5.71 12.62
C VAL A 52 -23.47 -6.60 11.39
N SER A 53 -23.76 -5.99 10.24
CA SER A 53 -23.63 -6.63 8.94
C SER A 53 -22.80 -5.76 8.00
N MET A 54 -22.02 -6.38 7.14
CA MET A 54 -21.13 -5.66 6.23
C MET A 54 -21.09 -6.31 4.86
N ARG A 55 -20.78 -5.47 3.87
CA ARG A 55 -20.41 -5.86 2.52
C ARG A 55 -19.05 -5.30 2.21
N GLY A 56 -18.18 -6.07 1.56
CA GLY A 56 -16.85 -5.61 1.20
C GLY A 56 -16.15 -6.50 0.18
N THR A 57 -14.92 -6.16 -0.16
CA THR A 57 -14.07 -6.99 -1.02
C THR A 57 -13.15 -7.87 -0.17
N GLN A 58 -13.18 -9.17 -0.38
CA GLN A 58 -12.24 -10.10 0.24
C GLN A 58 -10.83 -9.84 -0.29
N LYS A 59 -9.88 -9.65 0.64
CA LYS A 59 -8.43 -9.70 0.38
C LYS A 59 -7.86 -10.93 1.09
N PRO A 60 -6.60 -11.32 0.83
CA PRO A 60 -6.04 -12.54 1.43
C PRO A 60 -6.09 -12.62 2.95
N SER A 61 -6.14 -11.49 3.67
CA SER A 61 -6.10 -11.47 5.15
C SER A 61 -7.24 -10.70 5.82
N GLU A 62 -8.04 -9.96 5.06
CA GLU A 62 -9.09 -9.09 5.60
C GLU A 62 -10.13 -8.75 4.53
N ILE A 63 -11.28 -8.26 4.97
CA ILE A 63 -12.30 -7.68 4.09
C ILE A 63 -12.15 -6.16 4.09
N LYS A 64 -12.00 -5.57 2.91
CA LYS A 64 -12.15 -4.11 2.75
C LYS A 64 -13.63 -3.78 2.69
N VAL A 65 -14.17 -3.30 3.80
CA VAL A 65 -15.60 -3.03 3.96
C VAL A 65 -16.01 -1.87 3.07
N ALA A 66 -17.00 -2.06 2.21
CA ALA A 66 -17.59 -1.01 1.38
C ALA A 66 -18.88 -0.45 2.00
N SER A 67 -19.61 -1.26 2.77
CA SER A 67 -20.81 -0.85 3.51
C SER A 67 -20.89 -1.59 4.84
N LEU A 68 -21.26 -0.89 5.90
CA LEU A 68 -21.43 -1.40 7.26
C LEU A 68 -22.77 -0.92 7.83
N THR A 69 -23.63 -1.86 8.23
CA THR A 69 -24.83 -1.61 9.02
C THR A 69 -24.52 -1.88 10.50
N LEU A 70 -24.72 -0.85 11.32
CA LEU A 70 -24.45 -0.85 12.76
C LEU A 70 -25.61 -1.46 13.55
N ALA A 71 -25.39 -1.69 14.84
CA ALA A 71 -26.39 -2.27 15.74
C ALA A 71 -27.66 -1.40 15.89
N ASP A 72 -27.54 -0.09 15.69
CA ASP A 72 -28.67 0.86 15.66
C ASP A 72 -29.45 0.84 14.33
N GLY A 73 -29.05 -0.02 13.38
CA GLY A 73 -29.63 -0.14 12.05
C GLY A 73 -29.13 0.90 11.04
N SER A 74 -28.32 1.88 11.46
CA SER A 74 -27.75 2.87 10.55
C SER A 74 -26.72 2.21 9.63
N THR A 75 -26.72 2.60 8.35
CA THR A 75 -25.78 2.09 7.36
C THR A 75 -24.78 3.16 6.95
N ARG A 76 -23.50 2.78 6.91
CA ARG A 76 -22.37 3.63 6.55
C ARG A 76 -21.69 3.08 5.30
N THR A 77 -21.62 3.90 4.26
CA THR A 77 -20.77 3.64 3.10
C THR A 77 -19.34 4.02 3.44
N ILE A 78 -18.39 3.18 3.03
CA ILE A 78 -16.96 3.37 3.30
C ILE A 78 -16.26 3.69 1.99
N ASP A 79 -15.83 4.94 1.87
CA ASP A 79 -15.09 5.41 0.70
C ASP A 79 -13.63 4.98 0.77
N TRP A 80 -13.26 4.06 -0.11
CA TRP A 80 -11.86 3.70 -0.33
C TRP A 80 -11.26 4.62 -1.37
N PRO A 81 -10.15 5.33 -1.07
CA PRO A 81 -9.43 6.03 -2.11
C PRO A 81 -8.96 5.01 -3.15
N GLU A 82 -9.29 5.26 -4.41
CA GLU A 82 -8.88 4.46 -5.55
C GLU A 82 -7.34 4.31 -5.52
N LYS A 83 -6.86 3.09 -5.28
CA LYS A 83 -5.43 2.78 -5.29
C LYS A 83 -4.89 2.52 -6.70
N ASP A 84 -5.78 2.45 -7.70
CA ASP A 84 -5.48 1.94 -9.03
C ASP A 84 -5.33 3.02 -10.10
N ALA A 85 -5.19 4.30 -9.71
CA ALA A 85 -4.52 5.22 -10.61
C ALA A 85 -3.08 4.71 -10.79
N PRO A 86 -2.65 4.29 -12.00
CA PRO A 86 -1.25 3.98 -12.21
C PRO A 86 -0.46 5.20 -11.73
N LYS A 87 0.46 4.98 -10.80
CA LYS A 87 1.42 6.02 -10.43
C LYS A 87 2.10 6.37 -11.75
N LYS A 88 1.73 7.50 -12.34
CA LYS A 88 2.33 7.95 -13.59
C LYS A 88 3.84 7.98 -13.35
N ASP A 89 4.58 7.17 -14.09
CA ASP A 89 6.04 7.19 -14.17
C ASP A 89 6.49 8.44 -14.95
N GLY A 90 5.92 9.59 -14.60
CA GLY A 90 6.36 10.90 -15.04
C GLY A 90 7.30 11.50 -13.99
N PRO A 91 8.28 12.32 -14.39
CA PRO A 91 9.14 13.02 -13.45
C PRO A 91 8.24 13.84 -12.51
N ARG A 92 8.18 13.44 -11.24
CA ARG A 92 7.51 14.25 -10.22
C ARG A 92 8.34 15.51 -10.09
N LYS A 93 7.74 16.65 -10.43
CA LYS A 93 8.21 17.96 -9.99
C LYS A 93 8.48 17.86 -8.49
N ASP A 94 9.63 18.39 -8.09
CA ASP A 94 10.18 18.33 -6.75
C ASP A 94 9.09 18.61 -5.71
N GLY A 95 8.70 17.54 -4.99
CA GLY A 95 7.88 17.67 -3.79
C GLY A 95 8.71 18.32 -2.67
N PRO A 96 8.03 18.84 -1.63
CA PRO A 96 8.51 19.92 -0.75
C PRO A 96 9.93 19.69 -0.22
N ASP A 97 10.75 20.75 -0.31
CA ASP A 97 12.15 20.90 0.14
C ASP A 97 12.61 19.82 1.12
N HIS A 98 13.02 18.67 0.57
CA HIS A 98 13.82 17.74 1.33
C HIS A 98 15.20 18.38 1.52
N PRO A 99 15.87 18.18 2.67
CA PRO A 99 17.24 18.62 2.84
C PRO A 99 18.07 18.20 1.62
N PRO A 100 18.96 19.10 1.12
CA PRO A 100 19.83 18.78 0.01
C PRO A 100 20.54 17.45 0.27
N ALA A 101 20.54 16.58 -0.72
CA ALA A 101 21.23 15.29 -0.66
C ALA A 101 22.05 15.16 -1.95
N ASP A 102 23.28 14.65 -1.82
CA ASP A 102 24.21 14.52 -2.95
C ASP A 102 23.81 13.33 -3.84
N PRO A 103 23.29 13.55 -5.07
CA PRO A 103 22.99 12.45 -5.99
C PRO A 103 24.25 11.70 -6.44
N ALA A 104 25.43 12.35 -6.41
CA ALA A 104 26.69 11.70 -6.78
C ALA A 104 27.08 10.60 -5.78
N LEU A 105 26.64 10.68 -4.52
CA LEU A 105 26.82 9.61 -3.55
C LEU A 105 26.10 8.33 -3.96
N ALA A 106 24.89 8.46 -4.51
CA ALA A 106 24.14 7.31 -5.01
C ALA A 106 24.80 6.69 -6.26
N VAL A 107 25.31 7.52 -7.17
CA VAL A 107 26.06 7.05 -8.35
C VAL A 107 27.30 6.27 -7.91
N ARG A 108 28.13 6.85 -7.03
CA ARG A 108 29.34 6.19 -6.50
C ARG A 108 29.02 4.87 -5.81
N ALA A 109 27.93 4.80 -5.05
CA ALA A 109 27.51 3.58 -4.38
C ALA A 109 27.09 2.47 -5.37
N ALA A 110 26.38 2.83 -6.45
CA ALA A 110 26.02 1.89 -7.50
C ALA A 110 27.25 1.38 -8.27
N GLU A 111 28.16 2.29 -8.63
CA GLU A 111 29.42 1.95 -9.32
C GLU A 111 30.31 1.04 -8.45
N ALA A 112 30.47 1.36 -7.16
CA ALA A 112 31.19 0.53 -6.20
C ALA A 112 30.58 -0.87 -6.03
N ALA A 113 29.27 -1.02 -6.27
CA ALA A 113 28.58 -2.30 -6.29
C ALA A 113 28.64 -3.02 -7.64
N GLY A 114 29.35 -2.47 -8.63
CA GLY A 114 29.58 -3.05 -9.95
C GLY A 114 28.46 -2.79 -10.96
N TYR A 115 27.64 -1.75 -10.75
CA TYR A 115 26.64 -1.32 -11.71
C TYR A 115 27.19 -0.23 -12.63
N THR A 116 26.89 -0.34 -13.93
CA THR A 116 27.01 0.78 -14.87
C THR A 116 25.73 1.61 -14.79
N VAL A 117 25.83 2.85 -14.32
CA VAL A 117 24.66 3.73 -14.11
C VAL A 117 24.28 4.43 -15.42
N ALA A 118 22.99 4.47 -15.73
CA ALA A 118 22.44 5.23 -16.85
C ALA A 118 21.41 6.27 -16.36
N GLY A 119 21.59 7.52 -16.78
CA GLY A 119 20.69 8.64 -16.45
C GLY A 119 20.96 9.32 -15.12
N VAL A 120 20.02 10.18 -14.70
CA VAL A 120 20.14 10.98 -13.47
C VAL A 120 19.39 10.29 -12.33
N PRO A 121 19.98 10.17 -11.12
CA PRO A 121 19.27 9.68 -9.95
C PRO A 121 18.02 10.50 -9.64
N ALA A 122 16.87 9.84 -9.54
CA ALA A 122 15.60 10.45 -9.17
C ALA A 122 15.50 10.56 -7.64
N ARG A 123 15.40 11.78 -7.12
CA ARG A 123 15.25 12.05 -5.68
C ARG A 123 13.85 11.63 -5.19
N LYS A 124 13.79 10.79 -4.16
CA LYS A 124 12.59 10.51 -3.33
C LYS A 124 12.87 10.95 -1.89
N PRO A 125 11.88 11.18 -1.01
CA PRO A 125 12.12 11.72 0.35
C PRO A 125 13.23 11.05 1.18
N LYS A 126 13.40 9.72 1.06
CA LYS A 126 14.35 8.93 1.87
C LYS A 126 15.47 8.22 1.09
N HIS A 127 15.51 8.36 -0.24
CA HIS A 127 16.47 7.63 -1.09
C HIS A 127 16.50 8.21 -2.51
N PHE A 128 17.47 7.79 -3.31
CA PHE A 128 17.49 7.95 -4.75
C PHE A 128 17.04 6.66 -5.45
N GLU A 129 16.33 6.82 -6.57
CA GLU A 129 16.07 5.75 -7.54
C GLU A 129 16.95 5.99 -8.77
N LEU A 130 17.69 4.98 -9.23
CA LEU A 130 18.47 5.06 -10.46
C LEU A 130 18.49 3.73 -11.19
N ARG A 131 18.73 3.77 -12.50
CA ARG A 131 18.91 2.59 -13.33
C ARG A 131 20.40 2.22 -13.40
N GLY A 132 20.68 0.95 -13.16
CA GLY A 132 22.02 0.38 -13.27
C GLY A 132 22.00 -0.93 -14.04
N ALA A 133 22.96 -1.12 -14.94
CA ALA A 133 23.19 -2.38 -15.63
C ALA A 133 24.28 -3.19 -14.93
N LYS A 134 24.03 -4.47 -14.68
CA LYS A 134 24.98 -5.43 -14.12
C LYS A 134 24.56 -6.84 -14.51
N ASP A 135 25.52 -7.72 -14.79
CA ASP A 135 25.28 -9.13 -15.12
C ASP A 135 24.25 -9.30 -16.26
N ASP A 136 24.43 -8.53 -17.35
CA ASP A 136 23.57 -8.50 -18.54
C ASP A 136 22.08 -8.20 -18.24
N ALA A 137 21.81 -7.50 -17.13
CA ALA A 137 20.46 -7.12 -16.74
C ALA A 137 20.39 -5.66 -16.24
N GLU A 138 19.31 -4.99 -16.63
CA GLU A 138 18.97 -3.70 -16.03
C GLU A 138 18.30 -3.88 -14.68
N HIS A 139 18.61 -2.96 -13.76
CA HIS A 139 18.09 -2.93 -12.42
C HIS A 139 17.64 -1.53 -12.06
N GLU A 140 16.53 -1.43 -11.35
CA GLU A 140 16.16 -0.25 -10.57
C GLU A 140 16.76 -0.41 -9.17
N LEU A 141 17.65 0.52 -8.83
CA LEU A 141 18.32 0.59 -7.54
C LEU A 141 17.64 1.64 -6.69
N HIS A 142 17.33 1.27 -5.44
CA HIS A 142 16.98 2.24 -4.42
C HIS A 142 18.17 2.38 -3.46
N ILE A 143 18.74 3.58 -3.41
CA ILE A 143 19.94 3.87 -2.61
C ILE A 143 19.60 4.95 -1.59
N ALA A 144 19.78 4.66 -0.30
CA ALA A 144 19.55 5.60 0.79
C ALA A 144 20.44 6.85 0.66
N LEU A 145 20.11 7.90 1.41
CA LEU A 145 20.81 9.19 1.31
C LEU A 145 22.26 9.16 1.83
N ASP A 146 22.65 8.08 2.51
CA ASP A 146 24.00 7.77 2.98
C ASP A 146 24.79 6.87 2.00
N GLY A 147 24.18 6.47 0.87
CA GLY A 147 24.80 5.58 -0.11
C GLY A 147 24.50 4.09 0.10
N GLN A 148 23.75 3.69 1.12
CA GLN A 148 23.39 2.28 1.29
C GLN A 148 22.38 1.81 0.23
N ILE A 149 22.73 0.78 -0.54
CA ILE A 149 21.78 0.11 -1.45
C ILE A 149 20.78 -0.69 -0.60
N ARG A 150 19.53 -0.23 -0.53
CA ARG A 150 18.47 -0.86 0.29
C ARG A 150 17.62 -1.86 -0.48
N LYS A 151 17.55 -1.71 -1.80
CA LYS A 151 16.74 -2.58 -2.66
C LYS A 151 17.25 -2.53 -4.09
N THR A 152 17.27 -3.70 -4.71
CA THR A 152 17.53 -3.89 -6.14
C THR A 152 16.33 -4.61 -6.75
N LYS A 153 15.82 -4.11 -7.87
CA LYS A 153 14.76 -4.76 -8.64
C LYS A 153 15.25 -4.97 -10.06
N ARG A 154 15.34 -6.22 -10.51
CA ARG A 154 15.61 -6.54 -11.92
C ARG A 154 14.46 -6.02 -12.78
N LEU A 155 14.79 -5.29 -13.83
CA LEU A 155 13.85 -4.83 -14.84
C LEU A 155 13.72 -5.92 -15.90
N ALA A 156 12.50 -6.12 -16.41
CA ALA A 156 12.30 -7.01 -17.55
C ALA A 156 12.96 -6.39 -18.79
N ALA A 157 13.55 -7.22 -19.65
CA ALA A 157 13.96 -6.77 -20.98
C ALA A 157 12.71 -6.24 -21.71
N ALA A 158 12.85 -5.06 -22.34
CA ALA A 158 11.80 -4.46 -23.15
C ALA A 158 11.49 -5.30 -24.40
#